data_AF-A0A7W1SJF8-F1
#
_entry.id   AF-A0A7W1SJF8-F1
#
_cell.length_a   1.000
_cell.length_b   1.000
_cell.length_c   1.000
_cell.angle_alpha   90.00
_cell.angle_beta   90.00
_cell.angle_gamma   90.00
#
_symmetry.space_group_name_H-M   'P 1'
#
loop_
_entity.id
_entity.type
_entity.pdbx_description
1 polymer ?
#
loop_
_entity_poly.entity_id
_entity_poly.type
_entity_poly.pdbx_seq_one_letter_code
_entity_poly.pdbx_strand_id
1 'polypeptide(L)'
;MTGPMAHQRHWRDAQHLEQHGRRDNADHLYGFAAECGLKALMLAFGMQLELGAPKDQADRVHADRIWTRYEAYRSGYAAATQFQLSGKNPFASWQASDRYARTGAVGVKRLRAHRAGADQVVRLVNLGRQKGLLR
;
A
#
# COMPACT_ATOMS: atom_id res chain seq x y z
N MET A 1 -16.29 -3.81 -4.50
CA MET A 1 -15.94 -2.78 -3.51
C MET A 1 -14.85 -3.33 -2.57
N THR A 2 -13.57 -3.17 -2.90
CA THR A 2 -12.50 -3.37 -1.90
C THR A 2 -12.42 -2.08 -1.07
N GLY A 3 -13.27 -1.99 -0.05
CA GLY A 3 -13.38 -0.79 0.75
C GLY A 3 -12.06 -0.46 1.48
N PRO A 4 -11.82 0.82 1.83
CA PRO A 4 -10.65 1.32 2.57
C PRO A 4 -10.34 0.58 3.89
N MET A 5 -11.25 -0.30 4.34
CA MET A 5 -11.04 -1.22 5.45
C MET A 5 -10.01 -2.33 5.18
N ALA A 6 -9.78 -2.74 3.93
CA ALA A 6 -8.86 -3.84 3.61
C ALA A 6 -7.41 -3.50 3.98
N HIS A 7 -6.96 -2.30 3.60
CA HIS A 7 -5.66 -1.74 3.97
C HIS A 7 -5.39 -1.82 5.48
N GLN A 8 -6.35 -1.39 6.30
CA GLN A 8 -6.17 -1.28 7.74
C GLN A 8 -6.15 -2.66 8.42
N ARG A 9 -6.93 -3.62 7.92
CA ARG A 9 -6.85 -5.01 8.37
C ARG A 9 -5.48 -5.61 8.06
N HIS A 10 -5.01 -5.50 6.81
CA HIS A 10 -3.68 -6.00 6.42
C HIS A 10 -2.55 -5.40 7.26
N TRP A 11 -2.60 -4.08 7.53
CA TRP A 11 -1.59 -3.43 8.36
C TRP A 11 -1.62 -3.92 9.82
N ARG A 12 -2.81 -4.04 10.43
CA ARG A 12 -2.94 -4.55 11.81
C ARG A 12 -2.47 -6.00 11.92
N ASP A 13 -2.85 -6.84 10.96
CA ASP A 13 -2.43 -8.23 10.90
C ASP A 13 -0.91 -8.35 10.71
N ALA A 14 -0.31 -7.49 9.86
CA ALA A 14 1.13 -7.42 9.69
C ALA A 14 1.86 -7.10 11.00
N GLN A 15 1.37 -6.09 11.75
CA GLN A 15 1.93 -5.73 13.05
C GLN A 15 1.84 -6.87 14.06
N HIS A 16 0.69 -7.52 14.13
CA HIS A 16 0.49 -8.65 15.03
C HIS A 16 1.47 -9.80 14.69
N LEU A 17 1.63 -10.11 13.41
CA LEU A 17 2.56 -11.15 12.95
C LEU A 17 4.02 -10.78 13.22
N GLU A 18 4.42 -9.53 13.04
CA GLU A 18 5.76 -9.04 13.37
C GLU A 18 6.06 -9.23 14.86
N GLN A 19 5.12 -8.86 15.74
CA GLN A 19 5.24 -9.03 17.19
C GLN A 19 5.43 -10.50 17.61
N HIS A 20 4.87 -11.44 16.83
CA HIS A 20 4.99 -12.88 17.06
C HIS A 20 6.13 -13.53 16.23
N GLY A 21 7.05 -12.73 15.68
CA GLY A 21 8.22 -13.24 14.95
C GLY A 21 7.92 -13.82 13.57
N ARG A 22 6.68 -13.69 13.06
CA ARG A 22 6.24 -14.18 11.74
C ARG A 22 6.60 -13.18 10.62
N ARG A 23 7.90 -12.89 10.50
CA ARG A 23 8.45 -11.81 9.67
C ARG A 23 8.06 -11.88 8.19
N ASP A 24 8.15 -13.04 7.55
CA ASP A 24 7.85 -13.15 6.12
C ASP A 24 6.38 -12.82 5.84
N ASN A 25 5.47 -13.32 6.70
CA ASN A 25 4.05 -13.04 6.58
C ASN A 25 3.73 -11.57 6.89
N ALA A 26 4.40 -10.99 7.89
CA ALA A 26 4.28 -9.57 8.20
C ALA A 26 4.72 -8.70 7.01
N ASP A 27 5.88 -8.99 6.40
CA ASP A 27 6.38 -8.30 5.20
C ASP A 27 5.39 -8.37 4.04
N HIS A 28 4.82 -9.54 3.83
CA HIS A 28 3.83 -9.76 2.79
C HIS A 28 2.57 -8.90 3.02
N LEU A 29 2.06 -8.87 4.26
CA LEU A 29 0.88 -8.06 4.59
C LEU A 29 1.17 -6.55 4.60
N TYR A 30 2.39 -6.10 4.93
CA TYR A 30 2.76 -4.70 4.76
C TYR A 30 2.71 -4.26 3.29
N GLY A 31 3.10 -5.14 2.36
CA GLY A 31 2.96 -4.89 0.91
C GLY A 31 1.51 -4.68 0.49
N PHE A 32 0.62 -5.60 0.88
CA PHE A 32 -0.81 -5.46 0.59
C PHE A 32 -1.44 -4.25 1.28
N ALA A 33 -1.03 -3.93 2.51
CA ALA A 33 -1.51 -2.74 3.21
C ALA A 33 -1.15 -1.45 2.46
N ALA A 34 0.08 -1.36 1.93
CA ALA A 34 0.52 -0.24 1.11
C ALA A 34 -0.22 -0.18 -0.23
N GLU A 35 -0.32 -1.31 -0.95
CA GLU A 35 -1.02 -1.40 -2.23
C GLU A 35 -2.50 -0.99 -2.11
N CYS A 36 -3.24 -1.59 -1.17
CA CYS A 36 -4.67 -1.29 -0.99
C CYS A 36 -4.89 0.16 -0.56
N GLY A 37 -4.03 0.71 0.31
CA GLY A 37 -4.17 2.09 0.77
C GLY A 37 -3.91 3.10 -0.34
N LEU A 38 -2.88 2.89 -1.14
CA LEU A 38 -2.58 3.75 -2.29
C LEU A 38 -3.65 3.64 -3.38
N LYS A 39 -4.15 2.44 -3.68
CA LYS A 39 -5.28 2.27 -4.61
C LYS A 39 -6.54 2.98 -4.12
N ALA A 40 -6.83 2.95 -2.82
CA ALA A 40 -7.97 3.68 -2.27
C ALA A 40 -7.84 5.20 -2.48
N LEU A 41 -6.64 5.76 -2.27
CA LEU A 41 -6.38 7.17 -2.56
C LEU A 41 -6.44 7.47 -4.08
N MET A 42 -5.91 6.61 -4.93
CA MET A 42 -6.00 6.75 -6.39
C MET A 42 -7.47 6.80 -6.84
N LEU A 43 -8.35 5.99 -6.25
CA LEU A 43 -9.80 6.09 -6.51
C LEU A 43 -10.35 7.46 -6.14
N ALA A 44 -9.97 8.00 -4.98
CA ALA A 44 -10.37 9.35 -4.57
C ALA A 44 -9.80 10.44 -5.49
N PHE A 45 -8.70 10.17 -6.19
CA PHE A 45 -8.07 11.06 -7.17
C PHE A 45 -8.53 10.81 -8.61
N GLY A 46 -9.53 9.95 -8.83
CA GLY A 46 -10.16 9.77 -10.15
C GLY A 46 -9.81 8.47 -10.88
N MET A 47 -9.07 7.53 -10.28
CA MET A 47 -8.92 6.18 -10.84
C MET A 47 -10.30 5.52 -10.99
N GLN A 48 -10.54 4.92 -12.14
CA GLN A 48 -11.79 4.20 -12.43
C GLN A 48 -11.65 2.70 -12.19
N LEU A 49 -12.74 2.08 -11.75
CA LEU A 49 -12.85 0.63 -11.64
C LEU A 49 -13.75 0.06 -12.75
N GLU A 50 -13.43 -1.15 -13.17
CA GLU A 50 -14.24 -2.01 -14.02
C GLU A 50 -14.27 -3.41 -13.39
N LEU A 51 -15.47 -3.93 -13.14
CA LEU A 51 -15.69 -5.24 -12.50
C LEU A 51 -14.90 -5.43 -11.19
N GLY A 52 -14.67 -4.34 -10.44
CA GLY A 52 -13.95 -4.36 -9.17
C GLY A 52 -12.42 -4.31 -9.26
N ALA A 53 -11.85 -4.22 -10.47
CA ALA A 53 -10.43 -3.98 -10.70
C ALA A 53 -10.20 -2.60 -11.33
N PRO A 54 -8.99 -2.01 -11.25
CA PRO A 54 -8.66 -0.83 -12.04
C PRO A 54 -8.99 -1.03 -13.52
N LYS A 55 -9.71 -0.06 -14.11
CA LYS A 55 -10.07 -0.09 -15.53
C LYS A 55 -8.81 -0.09 -16.40
N ASP A 56 -7.86 0.80 -16.10
CA ASP A 56 -6.54 0.81 -16.72
C ASP A 56 -5.70 -0.37 -16.21
N GLN A 57 -5.18 -1.18 -17.14
CA GLN A 57 -4.32 -2.31 -16.83
C GLN A 57 -3.00 -1.88 -16.18
N ALA A 58 -2.50 -0.67 -16.46
CA ALA A 58 -1.30 -0.13 -15.86
C ALA A 58 -1.43 0.13 -14.35
N ASP A 59 -2.67 0.20 -13.83
CA ASP A 59 -2.96 0.35 -12.39
C ASP A 59 -3.17 -1.00 -11.69
N ARG A 60 -3.18 -2.11 -12.44
CA ARG A 60 -3.27 -3.48 -11.92
C ARG A 60 -1.88 -3.97 -11.48
N VAL A 61 -1.19 -3.15 -10.69
CA VAL A 61 0.14 -3.42 -10.16
C VAL A 61 0.11 -3.67 -8.67
N HIS A 62 1.19 -4.26 -8.17
CA HIS A 62 1.39 -4.51 -6.75
C HIS A 62 2.26 -3.45 -6.07
N ALA A 63 2.56 -3.66 -4.79
CA ALA A 63 3.38 -2.76 -3.97
C ALA A 63 4.73 -2.37 -4.63
N ASP A 64 5.31 -3.26 -5.45
CA ASP A 64 6.57 -3.04 -6.18
C ASP A 64 6.54 -1.87 -7.16
N ARG A 65 5.37 -1.57 -7.73
CA ARG A 65 5.21 -0.54 -8.76
C ARG A 65 4.16 0.52 -8.44
N ILE A 66 3.32 0.29 -7.43
CA ILE A 66 2.19 1.17 -7.12
C ILE A 66 2.62 2.59 -6.73
N TRP A 67 3.82 2.78 -6.16
CA TRP A 67 4.34 4.09 -5.74
C TRP A 67 4.37 5.09 -6.91
N THR A 68 4.87 4.66 -8.07
CA THR A 68 4.93 5.48 -9.28
C THR A 68 3.55 5.73 -9.87
N ARG A 69 2.67 4.72 -9.87
CA ARG A 69 1.29 4.88 -10.35
C ARG A 69 0.50 5.85 -9.49
N TYR A 70 0.62 5.73 -8.17
CA TYR A 70 0.03 6.66 -7.21
C TYR A 70 0.47 8.11 -7.47
N GLU A 71 1.76 8.34 -7.71
CA GLU A 71 2.29 9.67 -7.94
C GLU A 71 1.66 10.33 -9.18
N ALA A 72 1.41 9.58 -10.25
CA ALA A 72 0.74 10.10 -11.46
C ALA A 72 -0.68 10.63 -11.16
N TYR A 73 -1.46 9.90 -10.35
CA TYR A 73 -2.79 10.35 -9.92
C TYR A 73 -2.70 11.53 -8.95
N ARG A 74 -1.77 11.48 -7.99
CA ARG A 74 -1.58 12.55 -7.01
C ARG A 74 -1.16 13.86 -7.69
N SER A 75 -0.26 13.81 -8.68
CA SER A 75 0.19 15.01 -9.41
C SER A 75 -0.90 15.57 -10.34
N GLY A 76 -1.79 14.72 -10.84
CA GLY A 76 -2.94 15.13 -11.65
C GLY A 76 -4.09 15.74 -10.85
N TYR A 77 -4.09 15.62 -9.52
CA TYR A 77 -5.17 16.09 -8.65
C TYR A 77 -4.72 17.31 -7.83
N ALA A 78 -5.20 18.50 -8.20
CA ALA A 78 -4.72 19.78 -7.66
C ALA A 78 -4.76 19.88 -6.12
N ALA A 79 -5.75 19.27 -5.47
CA ALA A 79 -5.87 19.28 -4.00
C ALA A 79 -5.07 18.18 -3.28
N ALA A 80 -4.29 17.35 -3.99
CA ALA A 80 -3.52 16.25 -3.43
C ALA A 80 -2.06 16.62 -3.05
N THR A 81 -1.77 17.92 -2.89
CA THR A 81 -0.44 18.39 -2.45
C THR A 81 -0.04 17.87 -1.07
N GLN A 82 -1.01 17.67 -0.17
CA GLN A 82 -0.79 17.15 1.18
C GLN A 82 -0.58 15.62 1.23
N PHE A 83 -0.75 14.94 0.09
CA PHE A 83 -0.73 13.48 0.01
C PHE A 83 0.60 12.93 -0.53
N GLN A 84 1.70 13.64 -0.32
CA GLN A 84 3.01 13.24 -0.85
C GLN A 84 3.58 12.01 -0.11
N LEU A 85 4.13 11.07 -0.88
CA LEU A 85 5.01 10.03 -0.36
C LEU A 85 6.44 10.57 -0.25
N SER A 86 7.21 10.05 0.69
CA SER A 86 8.59 10.46 0.94
C SER A 86 9.55 9.40 0.46
N GLY A 87 10.63 9.83 -0.20
CA GLY A 87 11.68 8.93 -0.64
C GLY A 87 11.26 8.02 -1.80
N LYS A 88 12.12 7.03 -2.09
CA LYS A 88 11.91 6.03 -3.14
C LYS A 88 10.95 4.94 -2.64
N ASN A 89 10.34 4.18 -3.57
CA ASN A 89 9.48 3.06 -3.23
C ASN A 89 10.22 2.04 -2.33
N PRO A 90 9.85 1.89 -1.04
CA PRO A 90 10.51 0.92 -0.18
C PRO A 90 10.20 -0.52 -0.60
N PHE A 91 9.10 -0.75 -1.33
CA PHE A 91 8.63 -2.06 -1.79
C PHE A 91 9.19 -2.48 -3.16
N ALA A 92 10.16 -1.78 -3.73
CA ALA A 92 10.66 -2.07 -5.08
C ALA A 92 11.16 -3.51 -5.29
N SER A 93 11.54 -4.22 -4.22
CA SER A 93 11.95 -5.62 -4.24
C SER A 93 10.92 -6.59 -3.65
N TRP A 94 9.75 -6.10 -3.23
CA TRP A 94 8.64 -6.91 -2.73
C TRP A 94 7.94 -7.59 -3.90
N GLN A 95 7.56 -8.86 -3.77
CA GLN A 95 6.74 -9.53 -4.77
C GLN A 95 5.61 -10.31 -4.11
N ALA A 96 4.45 -10.37 -4.78
CA ALA A 96 3.33 -11.18 -4.30
C ALA A 96 3.70 -12.68 -4.23
N SER A 97 4.62 -13.12 -5.09
CA SER A 97 5.18 -14.48 -5.11
C SER A 97 6.10 -14.80 -3.93
N ASP A 98 6.55 -13.81 -3.15
CA ASP A 98 7.38 -14.04 -1.95
C ASP A 98 6.66 -14.93 -0.91
N ARG A 99 5.34 -15.07 -1.01
CA ARG A 99 4.54 -16.05 -0.25
C ARG A 99 5.03 -17.49 -0.41
N TYR A 100 5.60 -17.83 -1.57
CA TYR A 100 6.10 -19.17 -1.87
C TYR A 100 7.61 -19.31 -1.64
N ALA A 101 8.26 -18.24 -1.20
CA ALA A 101 9.67 -18.29 -0.85
C ALA A 101 9.89 -19.14 0.40
N ARG A 102 11.13 -19.59 0.59
CA ARG A 102 11.54 -20.31 1.81
C ARG A 102 11.30 -19.45 3.05
N THR A 103 10.76 -20.05 4.10
CA THR A 103 10.59 -19.39 5.41
C THR A 103 11.92 -18.85 5.95
N GLY A 104 11.88 -17.65 6.52
CA GLY A 104 13.02 -16.90 7.03
C GLY A 104 13.80 -16.12 5.96
N ALA A 105 13.22 -15.89 4.78
CA ALA A 105 13.86 -15.11 3.71
C ALA A 105 13.87 -13.60 4.00
N VAL A 106 12.92 -13.09 4.80
CA VAL A 106 12.84 -11.66 5.09
C VAL A 106 13.74 -11.28 6.27
N GLY A 107 14.78 -10.51 5.96
CA GLY A 107 15.65 -9.88 6.95
C GLY A 107 14.99 -8.67 7.64
N VAL A 108 15.44 -8.36 8.86
CA VAL A 108 14.90 -7.27 9.70
C VAL A 108 14.94 -5.90 9.00
N LYS A 109 16.00 -5.61 8.24
CA LYS A 109 16.14 -4.34 7.50
C LYS A 109 15.04 -4.15 6.45
N ARG A 110 14.75 -5.21 5.67
CA ARG A 110 13.68 -5.20 4.66
C ARG A 110 12.32 -5.02 5.31
N LEU A 111 12.02 -5.82 6.35
CA LEU A 111 10.76 -5.73 7.09
C LEU A 111 10.51 -4.32 7.64
N ARG A 112 11.53 -3.70 8.26
CA ARG A 112 11.41 -2.33 8.81
C ARG A 112 11.17 -1.28 7.73
N ALA A 113 11.83 -1.41 6.58
CA ALA A 113 11.62 -0.50 5.46
C ALA A 113 10.19 -0.61 4.90
N HIS A 114 9.69 -1.83 4.71
CA HIS A 114 8.32 -2.09 4.26
C HIS A 114 7.28 -1.62 5.29
N ARG A 115 7.49 -1.88 6.58
CA ARG A 115 6.66 -1.33 7.66
C ARG A 115 6.58 0.19 7.60
N ALA A 116 7.73 0.87 7.51
CA ALA A 116 7.77 2.34 7.45
C ALA A 116 7.02 2.89 6.23
N GLY A 117 7.12 2.21 5.08
CA GLY A 117 6.33 2.53 3.89
C GLY A 117 4.84 2.34 4.10
N ALA A 118 4.41 1.22 4.70
CA ALA A 118 3.01 0.97 5.01
C ALA A 118 2.46 1.99 6.03
N ASP A 119 3.24 2.34 7.06
CA ASP A 119 2.90 3.36 8.06
C ASP A 119 2.68 4.73 7.40
N GLN A 120 3.47 5.07 6.38
CA GLN A 120 3.25 6.28 5.60
C GLN A 120 1.93 6.26 4.86
N VAL A 121 1.60 5.14 4.20
CA VAL A 121 0.31 4.97 3.51
C VAL A 121 -0.86 5.07 4.49
N VAL A 122 -0.75 4.47 5.69
CA VAL A 122 -1.76 4.61 6.77
C VAL A 122 -2.00 6.08 7.11
N ARG A 123 -0.94 6.88 7.27
CA ARG A 123 -1.07 8.31 7.56
C ARG A 123 -1.82 9.06 6.45
N LEU A 124 -1.51 8.77 5.18
CA LEU A 124 -2.18 9.39 4.04
C LEU A 124 -3.65 8.97 3.92
N VAL A 125 -3.97 7.69 4.14
CA VAL A 125 -5.36 7.21 4.15
C VAL A 125 -6.14 7.88 5.28
N ASN A 126 -5.56 8.02 6.46
CA ASN A 126 -6.21 8.72 7.58
C ASN A 126 -6.41 10.21 7.30
N LEU A 127 -5.45 10.88 6.64
CA LEU A 127 -5.64 12.24 6.15
C LEU A 127 -6.80 12.31 5.14
N GLY A 128 -6.89 11.35 4.22
CA GLY A 128 -8.00 11.23 3.27
C GLY A 128 -9.35 11.15 3.96
N ARG A 129 -9.45 10.36 5.04
CA ARG A 129 -10.66 10.28 5.88
C ARG A 129 -10.98 11.60 6.58
N GLN A 130 -9.98 12.23 7.20
CA GLN A 130 -10.14 13.52 7.88
C GLN A 130 -10.62 14.63 6.94
N LYS A 131 -10.18 14.58 5.67
CA LYS A 131 -10.56 15.53 4.61
C LYS A 131 -11.88 15.15 3.90
N GLY A 132 -12.52 14.04 4.27
CA GLY A 132 -13.75 13.55 3.65
C GLY A 132 -13.58 12.94 2.25
N LEU A 133 -12.35 12.70 1.80
CA LEU A 133 -12.05 12.06 0.50
C LEU A 133 -12.24 10.54 0.54
N LEU A 134 -12.07 9.94 1.71
CA LEU A 134 -12.28 8.51 1.95
C LEU A 134 -13.34 8.32 3.05
N ARG A 135 -14.17 7.29 2.90
CA ARG A 135 -15.16 6.87 3.90
C ARG A 135 -14.62 5.75 4.79
#